data_AF-A0A355GQB3-F1
#
_entry.id   AF-A0A355GQB3-F1
#
_cell.length_a   1.000
_cell.length_b   1.000
_cell.length_c   1.000
_cell.angle_alpha   90.00
_cell.angle_beta   90.00
_cell.angle_gamma   90.00
#
_symmetry.space_group_name_H-M   'P 1'
#
loop_
_entity.id
_entity.type
_entity.pdbx_description
1 polymer ?
#
loop_
_entity_poly.entity_id
_entity_poly.type
_entity_poly.pdbx_seq_one_letter_code
_entity_poly.pdbx_strand_id
1 'polypeptide(L)'
;REEDCGTTNGIILEDLREGENEVIEGLQDRIIGRYAQDDVVNPESGELIVKANEEITESLAKAMVKANVTQVKVRSVLACRTRNGVCVKCYGRNLATNKSVGIGEAVG
;
A
#
# COMPACT_ATOMS: atom_id res chain seq x y z
N ARG A 1 -16.81 0.84 7.47
CA ARG A 1 -18.12 0.13 7.40
C ARG A 1 -18.00 -1.28 6.85
N GLU A 2 -16.96 -1.58 6.06
CA GLU A 2 -16.65 -2.92 5.55
C GLU A 2 -15.13 -3.13 5.62
N GLU A 3 -14.67 -4.36 5.84
CA GLU A 3 -13.24 -4.67 5.93
C GLU A 3 -12.58 -4.62 4.54
N ASP A 4 -13.26 -5.18 3.54
CA ASP A 4 -12.76 -5.33 2.18
C ASP A 4 -13.89 -5.12 1.16
N CYS A 5 -13.68 -4.20 0.22
CA CYS A 5 -14.65 -3.92 -0.85
C CYS A 5 -14.49 -4.85 -2.07
N GLY A 6 -13.54 -5.80 -2.03
CA GLY A 6 -13.23 -6.73 -3.11
C GLY A 6 -12.72 -6.05 -4.38
N THR A 7 -12.22 -4.81 -4.30
CA THR A 7 -11.72 -4.13 -5.49
C THR A 7 -10.47 -4.84 -6.01
N THR A 8 -10.46 -5.13 -7.31
CA THR A 8 -9.29 -5.63 -8.04
C THR A 8 -8.45 -4.50 -8.65
N ASN A 9 -8.90 -3.25 -8.47
CA ASN A 9 -8.15 -2.07 -8.89
C ASN A 9 -7.33 -1.51 -7.73
N GLY A 10 -6.13 -1.03 -8.07
CA GLY A 10 -5.24 -0.33 -7.15
C GLY A 10 -4.55 0.81 -7.87
N ILE A 11 -3.68 1.52 -7.15
CA ILE A 11 -2.78 2.51 -7.74
C ILE A 11 -1.37 1.94 -7.71
N ILE A 12 -0.57 2.28 -8.72
CA ILE A 12 0.85 1.96 -8.74
C ILE A 12 1.57 3.09 -8.02
N LEU A 13 2.36 2.74 -7.00
CA LEU A 13 3.27 3.65 -6.33
C LEU A 13 4.70 3.33 -6.76
N GLU A 14 5.46 4.39 -7.00
CA GLU A 14 6.87 4.42 -7.35
C GLU A 14 7.55 5.55 -6.57
N ASP A 15 8.87 5.66 -6.66
CA ASP A 15 9.59 6.79 -6.07
C ASP A 15 9.03 8.12 -6.58
N LEU A 16 8.72 9.04 -5.67
CA LEU A 16 8.36 10.40 -6.05
C LEU A 16 9.64 11.19 -6.29
N ARG A 17 9.82 11.68 -7.53
CA ARG A 17 10.99 12.46 -7.95
C ARG A 17 10.56 13.85 -8.42
N GLU A 18 11.27 14.90 -7.99
CA GLU A 18 11.18 16.25 -8.56
C GLU A 18 12.37 16.45 -9.51
N GLY A 19 12.07 16.62 -10.80
CA GLY A 19 13.12 16.72 -11.82
C GLY A 19 13.95 15.45 -11.96
N GLU A 20 15.13 15.58 -12.56
CA GLU A 20 15.93 14.42 -12.99
C GLU A 20 16.74 13.77 -11.85
N ASN A 21 17.05 14.51 -10.77
CA ASN A 21 18.02 14.07 -9.75
C ASN A 21 17.55 14.17 -8.29
N GLU A 22 16.33 14.64 -8.01
CA GLU A 22 15.87 14.78 -6.62
C GLU A 22 14.74 13.78 -6.31
N VAL A 23 15.03 12.81 -5.45
CA VAL A 23 14.00 11.94 -4.87
C VAL A 23 13.37 12.69 -3.70
N ILE A 24 12.11 13.09 -3.84
CA ILE A 24 11.35 13.76 -2.78
C ILE A 24 10.93 12.75 -1.72
N GLU A 25 10.39 11.60 -2.16
CA GLU A 25 9.81 10.59 -1.29
C GLU A 25 10.06 9.20 -1.89
N GLY A 26 10.85 8.38 -1.20
CA GLY A 26 11.19 7.03 -1.66
C GLY A 26 10.00 6.08 -1.59
N LEU A 27 9.95 5.08 -2.47
CA LEU A 27 8.89 4.07 -2.51
C LEU A 27 8.59 3.47 -1.13
N GLN A 28 9.62 3.22 -0.32
CA GLN A 28 9.51 2.66 1.03
C GLN A 28 8.48 3.40 1.88
N ASP A 29 8.63 4.71 2.02
CA ASP A 29 7.78 5.54 2.87
C ASP A 29 6.35 5.66 2.31
N ARG A 30 6.22 5.60 0.98
CA ARG A 30 4.92 5.70 0.28
C ARG A 30 4.04 4.48 0.46
N ILE A 31 4.64 3.29 0.56
CA ILE A 31 3.91 2.02 0.64
C ILE A 31 3.64 1.55 2.08
N ILE A 32 4.37 2.07 3.08
CA ILE A 32 4.19 1.68 4.47
C ILE A 32 2.75 1.97 4.93
N GLY A 33 2.11 0.98 5.55
CA GLY A 33 0.74 1.06 6.03
C GLY A 33 -0.32 0.95 4.92
N ARG A 34 0.06 0.72 3.67
CA ARG A 34 -0.87 0.35 2.59
C ARG A 34 -1.04 -1.16 2.51
N TYR A 35 -2.09 -1.61 1.83
CA TYR A 35 -2.30 -3.02 1.53
C TYR A 35 -1.85 -3.30 0.10
N ALA A 36 -1.09 -4.38 -0.09
CA ALA A 36 -0.68 -4.82 -1.42
C ALA A 36 -1.91 -5.29 -2.22
N GLN A 37 -1.98 -4.91 -3.49
CA GLN A 37 -3.11 -5.30 -4.35
C GLN A 37 -2.86 -6.65 -5.03
N ASP A 38 -1.62 -6.88 -5.44
CA ASP A 38 -1.14 -8.11 -6.07
C ASP A 38 0.03 -8.67 -5.25
N ASP A 39 0.36 -9.94 -5.45
CA ASP A 39 1.52 -10.57 -4.83
C ASP A 39 2.79 -9.88 -5.30
N VAL A 40 3.61 -9.39 -4.36
CA VAL A 40 4.93 -8.81 -4.68
C VAL A 40 5.99 -9.86 -4.43
N VAL A 41 6.70 -10.22 -5.48
CA VAL A 41 7.82 -11.15 -5.44
C VAL A 41 9.13 -10.40 -5.66
N ASN A 42 10.20 -10.95 -5.11
CA ASN A 42 11.54 -10.50 -5.39
C ASN A 42 11.87 -10.81 -6.87
N PRO A 43 12.21 -9.81 -7.69
CA PRO A 43 12.52 -10.02 -9.11
C PRO A 43 13.79 -10.83 -9.34
N GLU A 44 14.73 -10.84 -8.38
CA GLU A 44 15.99 -11.58 -8.48
C GLU A 44 15.86 -13.04 -8.00
N SER A 45 15.16 -13.27 -6.88
CA SER A 45 15.05 -14.61 -6.29
C SER A 45 13.74 -15.34 -6.59
N GLY A 46 12.70 -14.62 -7.01
CA GLY A 46 11.33 -15.14 -7.16
C GLY A 46 10.63 -15.40 -5.82
N GLU A 47 11.22 -15.03 -4.69
CA GLU A 47 10.62 -15.23 -3.37
C GLU A 47 9.49 -14.24 -3.12
N LEU A 48 8.37 -14.73 -2.57
CA LEU A 48 7.24 -13.89 -2.22
C LEU A 48 7.57 -12.99 -1.03
N ILE A 49 7.54 -11.67 -1.24
CA ILE A 49 7.82 -10.67 -0.21
C ILE A 49 6.53 -10.31 0.54
N VAL A 50 5.47 -9.96 -0.18
CA VAL A 50 4.16 -9.65 0.41
C VAL A 50 3.05 -10.28 -0.43
N LYS A 51 2.03 -10.80 0.25
CA LYS A 51 0.83 -11.34 -0.40
C LYS A 51 -0.16 -10.25 -0.78
N ALA A 52 -0.97 -10.51 -1.81
CA ALA A 52 -2.13 -9.73 -2.13
C ALA A 52 -3.06 -9.63 -0.90
N ASN A 53 -3.54 -8.41 -0.62
CA ASN A 53 -4.34 -8.06 0.54
C ASN A 53 -3.64 -8.14 1.90
N GLU A 54 -2.31 -8.18 1.92
CA GLU A 54 -1.52 -8.10 3.14
C GLU A 54 -1.04 -6.66 3.38
N GLU A 55 -0.93 -6.28 4.65
CA GLU A 55 -0.47 -4.96 5.05
C GLU A 55 1.05 -4.86 4.87
N ILE A 56 1.49 -3.79 4.19
CA ILE A 56 2.89 -3.50 3.97
C ILE A 56 3.44 -2.82 5.23
N THR A 57 4.15 -3.60 6.04
CA THR A 57 4.88 -3.10 7.22
C THR A 57 6.23 -2.51 6.83
N GLU A 58 6.86 -1.77 7.74
CA GLU A 58 8.20 -1.21 7.54
C GLU A 58 9.25 -2.28 7.18
N SER A 59 9.15 -3.46 7.77
CA SER A 59 10.03 -4.60 7.48
C SER A 59 9.84 -5.10 6.04
N LEU A 60 8.58 -5.21 5.59
CA LEU A 60 8.25 -5.63 4.22
C LEU A 60 8.67 -4.58 3.20
N ALA A 61 8.44 -3.30 3.49
CA ALA A 61 8.86 -2.20 2.63
C ALA A 61 10.39 -2.18 2.44
N LYS A 62 11.16 -2.36 3.52
CA LYS A 62 12.62 -2.51 3.45
C LYS A 62 13.04 -3.72 2.61
N ALA A 63 12.34 -4.85 2.74
CA ALA A 63 12.60 -6.03 1.94
C ALA A 63 12.35 -5.79 0.44
N MET A 64 11.29 -5.06 0.08
CA MET A 64 10.99 -4.67 -1.31
C MET A 64 12.08 -3.78 -1.90
N VAL A 65 12.51 -2.75 -1.16
CA VAL A 65 13.61 -1.86 -1.60
C VAL A 65 14.91 -2.64 -1.75
N LYS A 66 15.23 -3.53 -0.80
CA LYS A 66 16.42 -4.39 -0.88
C LYS A 66 16.37 -5.35 -2.06
N ALA A 67 15.18 -5.77 -2.47
CA ALA A 67 14.93 -6.60 -3.64
C ALA A 67 14.86 -5.80 -4.96
N ASN A 68 15.21 -4.50 -4.96
CA ASN A 68 15.14 -3.62 -6.13
C ASN A 68 13.75 -3.54 -6.77
N VAL A 69 12.68 -3.66 -5.98
CA VAL A 69 11.31 -3.44 -6.46
C VAL A 69 11.12 -1.94 -6.72
N THR A 70 10.81 -1.58 -7.97
CA THR A 70 10.68 -0.17 -8.39
C THR A 70 9.24 0.34 -8.34
N GLN A 71 8.26 -0.56 -8.45
CA GLN A 71 6.84 -0.21 -8.50
C GLN A 71 6.03 -1.25 -7.73
N VAL A 72 5.08 -0.78 -6.92
CA VAL A 72 4.18 -1.66 -6.18
C VAL A 72 2.75 -1.21 -6.39
N LYS A 73 1.88 -2.15 -6.74
CA LYS A 73 0.45 -1.88 -6.84
C LYS A 73 -0.19 -2.04 -5.47
N VAL A 74 -0.77 -0.96 -4.96
CA VAL A 74 -1.39 -0.92 -3.64
C VAL A 74 -2.87 -0.57 -3.73
N ARG A 75 -3.59 -0.92 -2.67
CA ARG A 75 -4.98 -0.50 -2.48
C ARG A 75 -5.02 0.98 -2.10
N SER A 76 -6.00 1.69 -2.67
CA SER A 76 -6.19 3.12 -2.44
C SER A 76 -7.67 3.44 -2.33
N VAL A 77 -7.95 4.52 -1.59
CA VAL A 77 -9.26 5.13 -1.44
C VAL A 77 -9.87 5.52 -2.79
N LEU A 78 -9.03 5.90 -3.76
CA LEU A 78 -9.45 6.31 -5.11
C LEU A 78 -10.02 5.14 -5.93
N ALA A 79 -9.59 3.91 -5.64
CA ALA A 79 -10.03 2.70 -6.33
C ALA A 79 -11.05 1.89 -5.52
N CYS A 80 -11.55 2.43 -4.41
CA CYS A 80 -12.47 1.75 -3.51
C CYS A 80 -13.87 1.64 -4.14
N ARG A 81 -14.49 0.47 -4.04
CA ARG A 81 -15.85 0.21 -4.55
C ARG A 81 -16.94 0.35 -3.51
N THR A 82 -16.60 0.69 -2.27
CA THR A 82 -17.58 0.87 -1.20
C THR A 82 -18.49 2.05 -1.54
N ARG A 83 -19.82 1.82 -1.56
CA ARG A 83 -20.81 2.84 -1.95
C ARG A 83 -20.88 4.04 -1.01
N ASN A 84 -20.69 3.82 0.30
CA ASN A 84 -20.79 4.84 1.34
C ASN A 84 -19.63 4.69 2.33
N GLY A 85 -18.58 5.47 2.12
CA GLY A 85 -17.34 5.46 2.90
C GLY A 85 -16.23 4.67 2.21
N VAL A 86 -15.21 4.31 2.99
CA VAL A 86 -14.03 3.58 2.51
C VAL A 86 -13.88 2.29 3.31
N CYS A 87 -13.50 1.18 2.67
CA CYS A 87 -13.19 -0.05 3.39
C CYS A 87 -11.83 0.03 4.08
N VAL A 88 -11.63 -0.77 5.13
CA VAL A 88 -10.41 -0.75 5.95
C VAL A 88 -9.16 -0.98 5.09
N LYS A 89 -9.19 -1.98 4.19
CA LYS A 89 -8.04 -2.30 3.32
C LYS A 89 -7.70 -1.23 2.28
N CYS A 90 -8.69 -0.51 1.75
CA CYS A 90 -8.45 0.57 0.79
C CYS A 90 -7.98 1.87 1.46
N TYR A 91 -8.37 2.08 2.72
CA TYR A 91 -7.85 3.18 3.52
C TYR A 91 -6.40 2.89 3.94
N GLY A 92 -6.17 1.68 4.46
CA GLY A 92 -4.90 1.24 5.02
C GLY A 92 -4.77 1.63 6.49
N ARG A 93 -3.55 1.99 6.88
CA ARG A 93 -3.20 2.40 8.23
C ARG A 93 -3.62 3.84 8.48
N ASN A 94 -4.18 4.09 9.65
CA ASN A 94 -4.42 5.44 10.12
C ASN A 94 -3.08 6.09 10.50
N LEU A 95 -2.71 7.16 9.80
CA LEU A 95 -1.48 7.91 10.06
C LEU A 95 -1.46 8.55 11.46
N ALA A 96 -2.63 8.87 12.03
CA ALA A 96 -2.73 9.51 13.35
C ALA A 96 -2.52 8.53 14.51
N THR A 97 -2.97 7.28 14.37
CA THR A 97 -2.89 6.28 15.46
C THR A 97 -1.84 5.20 15.20
N ASN A 98 -1.23 5.20 14.01
CA ASN A 98 -0.31 4.17 13.55
C ASN A 98 -0.91 2.75 13.70
N LYS A 99 -2.23 2.62 13.58
CA LYS A 99 -2.96 1.35 13.66
C LYS A 99 -3.85 1.21 12.44
N SER A 100 -4.22 -0.02 12.11
CA SER A 100 -5.28 -0.29 11.14
C SER A 100 -6.57 0.38 11.60
N VAL A 101 -7.26 1.05 10.68
CA VAL A 101 -8.52 1.72 10.99
C VAL A 101 -9.55 0.70 11.45
N GLY A 102 -10.16 0.94 12.61
CA GLY A 102 -11.28 0.14 13.09
C GLY A 102 -12.52 0.32 12.21
N ILE A 103 -13.32 -0.73 12.05
CA ILE A 103 -14.61 -0.62 11.36
C ILE A 103 -15.49 0.38 12.13
N GLY A 104 -15.74 1.54 11.52
CA GLY A 104 -16.61 2.57 12.09
C GLY A 104 -15.88 3.78 12.67
N GLU A 105 -14.55 3.85 12.56
CA GLU A 105 -13.81 5.08 12.88
C GLU A 105 -14.19 6.20 11.90
N ALA A 106 -14.51 7.38 12.44
CA ALA A 106 -14.84 8.56 11.63
C ALA A 106 -13.55 9.09 11.00
N VAL A 107 -13.42 8.95 9.68
CA VAL A 107 -12.24 9.36 8.89
C VAL A 107 -12.53 10.55 7.96
N GLY A 108 -13.61 11.28 8.20
CA GLY A 108 -14.06 12.46 7.44
C GLY A 108 -15.25 13.13 8.09
#